data_AF-A0A094A606-F1
#
_entry.id   AF-A0A094A606-F1
#
_cell.length_a   1.000
_cell.length_b   1.000
_cell.length_c   1.000
_cell.angle_alpha   90.00
_cell.angle_beta   90.00
_cell.angle_gamma   90.00
#
_symmetry.space_group_name_H-M   'P 1'
#
loop_
_entity.id
_entity.type
_entity.pdbx_description
1 polymer ?
#
loop_
_entity_poly.entity_id
_entity_poly.type
_entity_poly.pdbx_seq_one_letter_code
_entity_poly.pdbx_strand_id
1 'polypeptide(L)'
;MRITNIVAAGLAVLGFTQACETDEDCSLNGICTRKPTKFFASKPKPGACRCDPGWFGDDCGRLDLAPAAPINGYNHTDVVDPTNFGAYGNASWGGQILQDPHDRKLFHLFASQFAHGCGLSGWRPSSYIMRAESRTGPQGPYHYAEAVTKPFRHNPSIIWSPADKKYLLYTIGADAPEAVKCQSLSNKQWPNNISVSSSDNIGGPWSPQKLILNSVDPQSTNPAPWPLWTRKNPTREIALAVEDMAIYQADKFDGEYKLKLTQKWNTTDYSPTWTEDSFLWRDKRGNWHGLVHWLIDLVEHDGQKYPRVGAHVFARELGGPWHFKLHEAYNSTVTFTDGSVRTLNRRERPKIFFSDDGELTPLYFTTGVTEMGQTGRSSTLIQPIGNKWKKFEKKLGF
;
A
#
# COMPACT_ATOMS: atom_id res chain seq x y z
N MET A 1 39.74 30.14 38.51
CA MET A 1 39.78 29.81 37.06
C MET A 1 40.15 28.33 36.93
N ARG A 2 39.18 27.44 36.75
CA ARG A 2 39.40 26.01 36.52
C ARG A 2 38.73 25.67 35.20
N ILE A 3 39.55 25.38 34.18
CA ILE A 3 39.11 24.95 32.86
C ILE A 3 39.02 23.42 32.92
N THR A 4 37.79 22.89 32.94
CA THR A 4 37.53 21.47 32.74
C THR A 4 37.43 21.19 31.24
N ASN A 5 38.42 20.47 30.71
CA ASN A 5 38.38 19.92 29.36
C ASN A 5 37.37 18.76 29.33
N ILE A 6 36.27 18.94 28.60
CA ILE A 6 35.36 17.84 28.25
C ILE A 6 35.85 17.27 26.92
N VAL A 7 36.45 16.08 26.97
CA VAL A 7 36.72 15.26 25.78
C VAL A 7 35.41 14.56 25.42
N ALA A 8 34.74 15.03 24.36
CA ALA A 8 33.62 14.31 23.75
C ALA A 8 34.18 13.11 22.96
N ALA A 9 34.11 11.92 23.54
CA ALA A 9 34.36 10.68 22.81
C ALA A 9 33.17 10.42 21.87
N GLY A 10 33.37 10.63 20.57
CA GLY A 10 32.42 10.22 19.55
C GLY A 10 32.34 8.69 19.50
N LEU A 11 31.26 8.12 20.02
CA LEU A 11 30.89 6.73 19.78
C LEU A 11 30.47 6.59 18.32
N ALA A 12 31.40 6.16 17.46
CA ALA A 12 31.05 5.65 16.16
C ALA A 12 30.24 4.36 16.36
N VAL A 13 28.93 4.43 16.11
CA VAL A 13 28.09 3.24 16.01
C VAL A 13 28.58 2.47 14.78
N LEU A 14 29.39 1.45 15.03
CA LEU A 14 29.75 0.45 14.02
C LEU A 14 28.47 -0.35 13.73
N GLY A 15 27.72 0.07 12.72
CA GLY A 15 26.65 -0.74 12.15
C GLY A 15 27.27 -2.02 11.60
N PHE A 16 27.02 -3.15 12.25
CA PHE A 16 27.35 -4.45 11.67
C PHE A 16 26.39 -4.69 10.52
N THR A 17 26.80 -4.36 9.30
CA THR A 17 26.07 -4.76 8.09
C THR A 17 25.98 -6.28 8.08
N GLN A 18 24.78 -6.84 8.23
CA GLN A 18 24.60 -8.29 8.25
C GLN A 18 25.00 -8.85 6.87
N ALA A 19 25.94 -9.78 6.88
CA ALA A 19 26.35 -10.48 5.68
C ALA A 19 25.16 -11.23 5.08
N CYS A 20 24.95 -11.12 3.77
CA CYS A 20 23.98 -11.96 3.07
C CYS A 20 24.63 -13.24 2.54
N GLU A 21 23.85 -14.31 2.48
CA GLU A 21 24.19 -15.58 1.85
C GLU A 21 23.36 -15.82 0.59
N THR A 22 22.07 -15.47 0.61
CA THR A 22 21.09 -15.61 -0.48
C THR A 22 20.33 -14.31 -0.73
N ASP A 23 19.54 -14.24 -1.82
CA ASP A 23 18.70 -13.05 -2.06
C ASP A 23 17.53 -12.94 -1.06
N GLU A 24 17.15 -14.01 -0.35
CA GLU A 24 16.14 -13.91 0.73
C GLU A 24 16.67 -13.05 1.88
N ASP A 25 17.98 -13.09 2.16
CA ASP A 25 18.61 -12.17 3.11
C ASP A 25 18.50 -10.72 2.65
N CYS A 26 18.36 -10.48 1.34
CA CYS A 26 18.11 -9.18 0.71
C CYS A 26 16.61 -8.92 0.44
N SER A 27 15.74 -9.61 1.18
CA SER A 27 14.27 -9.46 1.13
C SER A 27 13.66 -9.68 -0.26
N LEU A 28 14.39 -10.32 -1.18
CA LEU A 28 14.06 -10.40 -2.62
C LEU A 28 13.88 -9.05 -3.33
N ASN A 29 14.10 -7.93 -2.63
CA ASN A 29 14.18 -6.56 -3.17
C ASN A 29 15.64 -6.17 -3.50
N GLY A 30 16.52 -7.16 -3.55
CA GLY A 30 17.93 -7.01 -3.89
C GLY A 30 18.55 -8.36 -4.21
N ILE A 31 19.80 -8.32 -4.64
CA ILE A 31 20.59 -9.52 -4.93
C ILE A 31 21.76 -9.58 -3.96
N CYS A 32 22.02 -10.77 -3.41
CA CYS A 32 23.19 -10.97 -2.57
C CYS A 32 24.45 -11.08 -3.42
N THR A 33 25.36 -10.12 -3.30
CA THR A 33 26.59 -10.07 -4.09
C THR A 33 27.80 -10.46 -3.27
N ARG A 34 28.52 -11.51 -3.70
CA ARG A 34 29.81 -11.91 -3.10
C ARG A 34 30.95 -11.30 -3.92
N LYS A 35 31.92 -10.68 -3.26
CA LYS A 35 33.16 -10.23 -3.93
C LYS A 35 34.07 -11.43 -4.18
N PRO A 36 34.63 -11.62 -5.38
CA PRO A 36 35.61 -12.68 -5.64
C PRO A 36 36.82 -12.50 -4.69
N THR A 37 37.23 -13.56 -4.02
CA THR A 37 38.50 -13.56 -3.28
C THR A 37 39.64 -13.59 -4.29
N LYS A 38 40.48 -12.55 -4.31
CA LYS A 38 41.62 -12.44 -5.24
C LYS A 38 42.75 -13.44 -4.94
N PHE A 39 42.65 -14.23 -3.88
CA PHE A 39 43.66 -15.21 -3.47
C PHE A 39 43.01 -16.52 -3.03
N PHE A 40 43.53 -17.63 -3.57
CA PHE A 40 43.13 -19.02 -3.28
C PHE A 40 43.21 -19.41 -1.79
N ALA A 41 43.79 -18.57 -0.93
CA ALA A 41 43.97 -18.82 0.50
C ALA A 41 43.14 -17.90 1.44
N SER A 42 42.26 -17.05 0.90
CA SER A 42 41.43 -16.16 1.73
C SER A 42 40.00 -16.68 1.89
N LYS A 43 39.47 -16.66 3.14
CA LYS A 43 38.07 -16.97 3.42
C LYS A 43 37.16 -16.10 2.54
N PRO A 44 36.04 -16.64 2.00
CA PRO A 44 35.09 -15.86 1.22
C PRO A 44 34.69 -14.60 1.99
N LYS A 45 34.71 -13.43 1.34
CA LYS A 45 34.16 -12.24 1.97
C LYS A 45 32.64 -12.44 2.13
N PRO A 46 32.06 -12.04 3.27
CA PRO A 46 30.62 -12.01 3.44
C PRO A 46 29.95 -11.26 2.28
N GLY A 47 28.80 -11.75 1.83
CA GLY A 47 28.02 -11.09 0.79
C GLY A 47 27.43 -9.77 1.29
N ALA A 48 27.13 -8.86 0.36
CA ALA A 48 26.40 -7.63 0.65
C ALA A 48 25.20 -7.50 -0.30
N CYS A 49 24.07 -7.03 0.23
CA CYS A 49 22.88 -6.81 -0.55
C CYS A 49 23.05 -5.62 -1.49
N ARG A 50 22.71 -5.84 -2.76
CA ARG A 50 22.54 -4.78 -3.76
C ARG A 50 21.06 -4.60 -4.04
N CYS A 51 20.48 -3.56 -3.45
CA CYS A 51 19.05 -3.29 -3.55
C CYS A 51 18.62 -2.86 -4.95
N ASP A 52 17.40 -3.24 -5.31
CA ASP A 52 16.71 -2.73 -6.48
C ASP A 52 16.32 -1.26 -6.26
N PRO A 53 16.15 -0.48 -7.35
CA PRO A 53 15.71 0.90 -7.24
C PRO A 53 14.41 1.02 -6.44
N GLY A 54 14.38 1.98 -5.50
CA GLY A 54 13.24 2.23 -4.62
C GLY A 54 13.30 1.50 -3.28
N TRP A 55 14.31 0.66 -3.06
CA TRP A 55 14.55 -0.05 -1.80
C TRP A 55 15.94 0.26 -1.25
N PHE A 56 16.07 0.28 0.08
CA PHE A 56 17.32 0.53 0.77
C PHE A 56 17.42 -0.26 2.09
N GLY A 57 18.53 -0.07 2.81
CA GLY A 57 18.88 -0.79 4.03
C GLY A 57 19.85 -1.93 3.76
N ASP A 58 20.43 -2.47 4.82
CA ASP A 58 21.42 -3.55 4.73
C ASP A 58 20.87 -4.83 4.08
N ASP A 59 19.53 -4.94 4.06
CA ASP A 59 18.78 -6.11 3.63
C ASP A 59 17.70 -5.78 2.59
N CYS A 60 17.68 -4.55 2.07
CA CYS A 60 16.74 -4.05 1.07
C CYS A 60 15.25 -4.12 1.45
N GLY A 61 14.92 -4.25 2.74
CA GLY A 61 13.54 -4.36 3.20
C GLY A 61 12.80 -3.03 3.39
N ARG A 62 13.46 -1.88 3.17
CA ARG A 62 12.90 -0.54 3.45
C ARG A 62 12.64 0.25 2.17
N LEU A 63 11.51 0.96 2.09
CA LEU A 63 11.18 1.84 0.96
C LEU A 63 12.01 3.12 1.02
N ASP A 64 12.72 3.43 -0.07
CA ASP A 64 13.48 4.68 -0.23
C ASP A 64 12.51 5.84 -0.50
N LEU A 65 11.83 6.35 0.53
CA LEU A 65 10.81 7.39 0.37
C LEU A 65 11.46 8.78 0.19
N ALA A 66 11.28 9.36 -1.00
CA ALA A 66 11.76 10.71 -1.31
C ALA A 66 10.82 11.78 -0.74
N PRO A 67 11.28 13.05 -0.62
CA PRO A 67 10.41 14.13 -0.16
C PRO A 67 9.17 14.30 -1.05
N ALA A 68 7.99 14.43 -0.43
CA ALA A 68 6.72 14.67 -1.12
C ALA A 68 6.50 16.16 -1.42
N ALA A 69 5.75 16.48 -2.47
CA ALA A 69 5.26 17.85 -2.66
C ALA A 69 4.32 18.26 -1.50
N PRO A 70 4.35 19.51 -0.98
CA PRO A 70 3.45 19.94 0.09
C PRO A 70 1.96 19.80 -0.24
N ILE A 71 1.62 20.02 -1.51
CA ILE A 71 0.29 19.79 -2.08
C ILE A 71 0.40 18.54 -2.95
N ASN A 72 -0.06 17.41 -2.44
CA ASN A 72 -0.04 16.12 -3.14
C ASN A 72 -1.31 15.32 -2.83
N GLY A 73 -1.49 14.22 -3.55
CA GLY A 73 -2.56 13.27 -3.27
C GLY A 73 -3.95 13.88 -3.41
N TYR A 74 -4.86 13.51 -2.52
CA TYR A 74 -6.22 14.02 -2.47
C TYR A 74 -6.53 14.45 -1.03
N ASN A 75 -6.54 15.77 -0.81
CA ASN A 75 -6.93 16.37 0.46
C ASN A 75 -7.94 17.49 0.22
N HIS A 76 -9.21 17.17 0.47
CA HIS A 76 -10.35 18.10 0.37
C HIS A 76 -11.12 18.15 1.69
N THR A 77 -10.41 18.01 2.80
CA THR A 77 -10.99 17.96 4.15
C THR A 77 -11.57 19.29 4.63
N ASP A 78 -11.20 20.40 3.98
CA ASP A 78 -11.68 21.74 4.31
C ASP A 78 -12.95 22.14 3.52
N VAL A 79 -13.49 21.26 2.67
CA VAL A 79 -14.77 21.47 2.00
C VAL A 79 -15.89 21.55 3.03
N VAL A 80 -16.70 22.60 2.97
CA VAL A 80 -17.86 22.81 3.84
C VAL A 80 -19.14 22.69 3.01
N ASP A 81 -20.01 21.78 3.41
CA ASP A 81 -21.36 21.65 2.85
C ASP A 81 -22.35 21.66 4.03
N PRO A 82 -23.26 22.65 4.12
CA PRO A 82 -24.21 22.75 5.23
C PRO A 82 -25.27 21.63 5.24
N THR A 83 -25.40 20.84 4.16
CA THR A 83 -26.27 19.67 4.12
C THR A 83 -25.62 18.44 4.75
N ASN A 84 -24.29 18.45 4.93
CA ASN A 84 -23.59 17.37 5.62
C ASN A 84 -23.85 17.42 7.12
N PHE A 85 -24.08 16.25 7.72
CA PHE A 85 -24.13 16.12 9.18
C PHE A 85 -22.74 15.93 9.82
N GLY A 86 -21.70 15.63 9.05
CA GLY A 86 -20.31 15.57 9.50
C GLY A 86 -19.49 16.81 9.15
N ALA A 87 -18.37 17.00 9.84
CA ALA A 87 -17.53 18.20 9.77
C ALA A 87 -16.17 17.98 9.06
N TYR A 88 -15.98 16.86 8.36
CA TYR A 88 -14.68 16.46 7.81
C TYR A 88 -14.56 16.64 6.29
N GLY A 89 -15.47 17.42 5.69
CA GLY A 89 -15.49 17.70 4.26
C GLY A 89 -15.40 16.43 3.40
N ASN A 90 -14.61 16.48 2.34
CA ASN A 90 -14.38 15.34 1.44
C ASN A 90 -13.16 14.53 1.88
N ALA A 91 -13.14 14.12 3.15
CA ALA A 91 -12.11 13.24 3.70
C ALA A 91 -12.03 11.92 2.92
N SER A 92 -10.80 11.43 2.73
CA SER A 92 -10.51 10.20 1.99
C SER A 92 -9.59 9.26 2.75
N TRP A 93 -9.49 8.00 2.30
CA TRP A 93 -8.64 6.98 2.92
C TRP A 93 -8.09 5.97 1.92
N GLY A 94 -6.76 5.85 1.90
CA GLY A 94 -6.04 5.01 0.95
C GLY A 94 -6.22 5.47 -0.49
N GLY A 95 -5.69 4.70 -1.43
CA GLY A 95 -5.99 4.89 -2.83
C GLY A 95 -4.97 4.24 -3.75
N GLN A 96 -5.35 4.07 -5.01
CA GLN A 96 -4.50 3.46 -6.01
C GLN A 96 -4.45 4.33 -7.27
N ILE A 97 -3.24 4.63 -7.71
CA ILE A 97 -2.97 5.41 -8.92
C ILE A 97 -3.02 4.48 -10.14
N LEU A 98 -3.60 4.97 -11.23
CA LEU A 98 -3.47 4.41 -12.58
C LEU A 98 -3.17 5.54 -13.54
N GLN A 99 -2.30 5.29 -14.50
CA GLN A 99 -2.15 6.19 -15.64
C GLN A 99 -3.24 5.89 -16.66
N ASP A 100 -3.79 6.94 -17.27
CA ASP A 100 -4.78 6.77 -18.33
C ASP A 100 -4.14 6.06 -19.55
N PRO A 101 -4.81 5.04 -20.12
CA PRO A 101 -4.26 4.27 -21.24
C PRO A 101 -4.21 5.05 -22.56
N HIS A 102 -4.95 6.15 -22.67
CA HIS A 102 -5.09 6.94 -23.89
C HIS A 102 -4.50 8.36 -23.75
N ASP A 103 -4.34 8.85 -22.53
CA ASP A 103 -3.69 10.13 -22.22
C ASP A 103 -2.55 9.95 -21.20
N ARG A 104 -1.31 9.90 -21.70
CA ARG A 104 -0.12 9.72 -20.86
C ARG A 104 0.09 10.85 -19.82
N LYS A 105 -0.59 11.99 -19.94
CA LYS A 105 -0.53 13.09 -18.97
C LYS A 105 -1.70 13.10 -17.98
N LEU A 106 -2.60 12.13 -18.05
CA LEU A 106 -3.71 11.97 -17.13
C LEU A 106 -3.45 10.81 -16.17
N PHE A 107 -3.58 11.08 -14.88
CA PHE A 107 -3.54 10.08 -13.83
C PHE A 107 -4.87 10.03 -13.11
N HIS A 108 -5.33 8.82 -12.83
CA HIS A 108 -6.52 8.51 -12.07
C HIS A 108 -6.13 8.02 -10.68
N LEU A 109 -6.86 8.45 -9.66
CA LEU A 109 -6.76 7.95 -8.30
C LEU A 109 -8.12 7.36 -7.91
N PHE A 110 -8.15 6.07 -7.60
CA PHE A 110 -9.32 5.43 -6.98
C PHE A 110 -9.09 5.36 -5.49
N ALA A 111 -9.95 5.99 -4.70
CA ALA A 111 -9.81 6.04 -3.25
C ALA A 111 -11.16 5.93 -2.55
N SER A 112 -11.12 5.59 -1.26
CA SER A 112 -12.30 5.69 -0.42
C SER A 112 -12.55 7.15 -0.09
N GLN A 113 -13.78 7.64 -0.27
CA GLN A 113 -14.23 8.93 0.25
C GLN A 113 -15.45 8.69 1.16
N PHE A 114 -15.64 9.56 2.15
CA PHE A 114 -16.73 9.44 3.10
C PHE A 114 -17.86 10.40 2.78
N ALA A 115 -19.05 9.86 2.51
CA ALA A 115 -20.25 10.65 2.29
C ALA A 115 -20.60 11.49 3.53
N HIS A 116 -21.37 12.56 3.31
CA HIS A 116 -21.98 13.37 4.35
C HIS A 116 -21.01 14.00 5.36
N GLY A 117 -19.75 14.21 4.96
CA GLY A 117 -18.72 14.81 5.79
C GLY A 117 -18.24 13.94 6.95
N CYS A 118 -18.47 12.62 6.91
CA CYS A 118 -18.28 11.75 8.08
C CYS A 118 -16.84 11.42 8.48
N GLY A 119 -15.90 11.56 7.56
CA GLY A 119 -14.52 11.21 7.84
C GLY A 119 -14.33 9.74 8.20
N LEU A 120 -13.11 9.43 8.63
CA LEU A 120 -12.66 8.05 8.85
C LEU A 120 -13.42 7.34 9.98
N SER A 121 -13.83 8.06 11.02
CA SER A 121 -14.57 7.49 12.15
C SER A 121 -15.99 7.02 11.81
N GLY A 122 -16.52 7.41 10.65
CA GLY A 122 -17.84 7.01 10.16
C GLY A 122 -17.81 6.15 8.90
N TRP A 123 -16.65 5.53 8.59
CA TRP A 123 -16.39 4.89 7.31
C TRP A 123 -17.41 3.80 6.94
N ARG A 124 -17.92 3.04 7.91
CA ARG A 124 -18.96 2.03 7.67
C ARG A 124 -20.31 2.51 8.22
N PRO A 125 -21.31 2.86 7.38
CA PRO A 125 -21.41 2.56 5.95
C PRO A 125 -21.11 3.74 5.00
N SER A 126 -20.64 4.88 5.50
CA SER A 126 -20.59 6.13 4.72
C SER A 126 -19.54 6.15 3.60
N SER A 127 -18.61 5.19 3.57
CA SER A 127 -17.59 5.12 2.54
C SER A 127 -18.16 4.73 1.18
N TYR A 128 -17.67 5.37 0.14
CA TYR A 128 -17.85 4.97 -1.25
C TYR A 128 -16.53 5.09 -2.01
N ILE A 129 -16.44 4.51 -3.21
CA ILE A 129 -15.27 4.66 -4.07
C ILE A 129 -15.47 5.87 -4.96
N MET A 130 -14.53 6.81 -4.89
CA MET A 130 -14.40 7.89 -5.86
C MET A 130 -13.27 7.60 -6.84
N ARG A 131 -13.36 8.21 -8.02
CA ARG A 131 -12.22 8.42 -8.92
C ARG A 131 -11.94 9.92 -8.98
N ALA A 132 -10.67 10.26 -8.86
CA ALA A 132 -10.14 11.61 -8.99
C ALA A 132 -9.05 11.65 -10.07
N GLU A 133 -8.79 12.81 -10.64
CA GLU A 133 -7.87 13.01 -11.76
C GLU A 133 -6.76 14.02 -11.42
N SER A 134 -5.57 13.78 -11.95
CA SER A 134 -4.45 14.73 -11.95
C SER A 134 -3.88 14.89 -13.35
N ARG A 135 -3.70 16.15 -13.75
CA ARG A 135 -2.98 16.58 -14.96
C ARG A 135 -1.68 17.33 -14.64
N THR A 136 -1.27 17.36 -13.37
CA THR A 136 0.00 17.95 -12.90
C THR A 136 1.04 16.88 -12.61
N GLY A 137 0.68 15.60 -12.77
CA GLY A 137 1.55 14.46 -12.55
C GLY A 137 0.98 13.48 -11.52
N PRO A 138 1.63 12.32 -11.36
CA PRO A 138 1.17 11.23 -10.49
C PRO A 138 1.15 11.58 -9.00
N GLN A 139 1.93 12.58 -8.57
CA GLN A 139 1.90 13.09 -7.19
C GLN A 139 0.63 13.89 -6.88
N GLY A 140 -0.07 14.38 -7.91
CA GLY A 140 -1.22 15.27 -7.74
C GLY A 140 -0.86 16.76 -7.72
N PRO A 141 -1.72 17.61 -7.13
CA PRO A 141 -2.97 17.26 -6.46
C PRO A 141 -3.99 16.62 -7.41
N TYR A 142 -4.82 15.73 -6.86
CA TYR A 142 -5.94 15.11 -7.56
C TYR A 142 -7.24 15.87 -7.26
N HIS A 143 -8.09 15.98 -8.28
CA HIS A 143 -9.40 16.61 -8.23
C HIS A 143 -10.49 15.58 -8.49
N TYR A 144 -11.58 15.66 -7.73
CA TYR A 144 -12.70 14.73 -7.85
C TYR A 144 -13.25 14.70 -9.29
N ALA A 145 -13.48 13.50 -9.82
CA ALA A 145 -14.06 13.30 -11.15
C ALA A 145 -15.41 12.61 -11.08
N GLU A 146 -15.53 11.53 -10.31
CA GLU A 146 -16.78 10.76 -10.22
C GLU A 146 -16.92 9.95 -8.93
N ALA A 147 -18.17 9.66 -8.57
CA ALA A 147 -18.52 8.61 -7.61
C ALA A 147 -18.65 7.31 -8.40
N VAL A 148 -17.66 6.43 -8.28
CA VAL A 148 -17.61 5.13 -8.96
C VAL A 148 -18.65 4.18 -8.38
N THR A 149 -18.90 4.29 -7.07
CA THR A 149 -19.90 3.48 -6.37
C THR A 149 -20.78 4.34 -5.49
N LYS A 150 -21.93 3.79 -5.09
CA LYS A 150 -22.68 4.30 -3.94
C LYS A 150 -22.04 3.78 -2.64
N PRO A 151 -22.34 4.40 -1.48
CA PRO A 151 -22.10 3.77 -0.19
C PRO A 151 -22.89 2.47 -0.08
N PHE A 152 -22.38 1.40 0.52
CA PHE A 152 -21.09 1.26 1.19
C PHE A 152 -20.08 0.52 0.29
N ARG A 153 -18.92 1.14 0.04
CA ARG A 153 -17.73 0.48 -0.52
C ARG A 153 -16.47 1.13 0.03
N HIS A 154 -15.43 0.34 0.33
CA HIS A 154 -14.21 0.84 0.96
C HIS A 154 -12.95 0.15 0.43
N ASN A 155 -11.79 0.78 0.65
CA ASN A 155 -10.45 0.30 0.27
C ASN A 155 -10.37 -0.32 -1.15
N PRO A 156 -10.51 0.51 -2.20
CA PRO A 156 -10.56 0.02 -3.57
C PRO A 156 -9.19 -0.48 -4.02
N SER A 157 -9.14 -1.67 -4.61
CA SER A 157 -8.01 -2.15 -5.41
C SER A 157 -8.44 -2.34 -6.86
N ILE A 158 -7.77 -1.62 -7.76
CA ILE A 158 -8.11 -1.60 -9.17
C ILE A 158 -6.93 -2.10 -10.00
N ILE A 159 -7.18 -3.05 -10.89
CA ILE A 159 -6.16 -3.67 -11.73
C ILE A 159 -6.68 -3.81 -13.16
N TRP A 160 -5.77 -3.78 -14.12
CA TRP A 160 -6.07 -4.24 -15.48
C TRP A 160 -5.88 -5.75 -15.55
N SER A 161 -6.88 -6.49 -16.03
CA SER A 161 -6.75 -7.91 -16.40
C SER A 161 -6.42 -8.01 -17.89
N PRO A 162 -5.18 -8.40 -18.27
CA PRO A 162 -4.83 -8.57 -19.68
C PRO A 162 -5.61 -9.69 -20.36
N ALA A 163 -6.00 -10.73 -19.60
CA ALA A 163 -6.74 -11.87 -20.11
C ALA A 163 -8.20 -11.50 -20.44
N ASP A 164 -8.84 -10.73 -19.57
CA ASP A 164 -10.23 -10.28 -19.74
C ASP A 164 -10.36 -9.00 -20.57
N LYS A 165 -9.26 -8.25 -20.73
CA LYS A 165 -9.23 -6.90 -21.30
C LYS A 165 -10.18 -5.95 -20.58
N LYS A 166 -10.15 -5.99 -19.24
CA LYS A 166 -11.03 -5.21 -18.36
C LYS A 166 -10.25 -4.61 -17.21
N TYR A 167 -10.70 -3.45 -16.75
CA TYR A 167 -10.43 -2.98 -15.40
C TYR A 167 -11.28 -3.79 -14.42
N LEU A 168 -10.66 -4.25 -13.34
CA LEU A 168 -11.31 -4.95 -12.24
C LEU A 168 -11.18 -4.11 -10.99
N LEU A 169 -12.29 -3.83 -10.32
CA LEU A 169 -12.35 -3.04 -9.09
C LEU A 169 -12.82 -3.93 -7.94
N TYR A 170 -11.90 -4.27 -7.07
CA TYR A 170 -12.15 -5.00 -5.83
C TYR A 170 -12.32 -4.02 -4.68
N THR A 171 -13.29 -4.26 -3.81
CA THR A 171 -13.61 -3.36 -2.71
C THR A 171 -14.06 -4.16 -1.50
N ILE A 172 -13.83 -3.62 -0.31
CA ILE A 172 -14.57 -4.02 0.88
C ILE A 172 -16.03 -3.57 0.71
N GLY A 173 -16.97 -4.41 1.13
CA GLY A 173 -18.36 -4.02 1.33
C GLY A 173 -19.29 -4.48 0.22
N ALA A 174 -20.58 -4.36 0.55
CA ALA A 174 -21.73 -4.72 -0.26
C ALA A 174 -22.81 -3.63 -0.12
N ASP A 175 -23.91 -3.78 -0.83
CA ASP A 175 -25.00 -2.79 -0.82
C ASP A 175 -25.57 -2.58 0.57
N ALA A 176 -25.96 -1.34 0.82
CA ALA A 176 -26.11 -0.76 2.14
C ALA A 176 -27.26 0.25 2.15
N PRO A 177 -28.04 0.33 3.23
CA PRO A 177 -28.84 1.51 3.49
C PRO A 177 -27.96 2.75 3.62
N GLU A 178 -28.50 3.91 3.25
CA GLU A 178 -27.81 5.18 3.39
C GLU A 178 -27.53 5.51 4.87
N ALA A 179 -26.36 6.10 5.13
CA ALA A 179 -26.01 6.55 6.46
C ALA A 179 -26.86 7.76 6.87
N VAL A 180 -27.49 7.70 8.04
CA VAL A 180 -28.31 8.81 8.59
C VAL A 180 -27.57 9.66 9.63
N LYS A 181 -26.38 9.22 10.05
CA LYS A 181 -25.49 9.92 10.99
C LYS A 181 -24.07 9.40 10.86
N CYS A 182 -23.08 10.19 11.28
CA CYS A 182 -21.69 9.77 11.26
C CYS A 182 -21.39 8.86 12.44
N GLN A 183 -21.63 7.57 12.24
CA GLN A 183 -21.33 6.52 13.21
C GLN A 183 -20.89 5.26 12.48
N SER A 184 -19.69 4.78 12.79
CA SER A 184 -19.23 3.50 12.23
C SER A 184 -19.93 2.31 12.88
N LEU A 185 -20.33 1.36 12.05
CA LEU A 185 -20.80 0.04 12.47
C LEU A 185 -19.58 -0.88 12.71
N SER A 186 -19.63 -1.68 13.77
CA SER A 186 -18.56 -2.64 14.09
C SER A 186 -18.56 -3.85 13.15
N ASN A 187 -17.46 -4.62 13.15
CA ASN A 187 -17.39 -5.89 12.40
C ASN A 187 -18.41 -6.94 12.86
N LYS A 188 -18.82 -6.89 14.15
CA LYS A 188 -19.87 -7.77 14.68
C LYS A 188 -21.24 -7.43 14.11
N GLN A 189 -21.54 -6.15 13.93
CA GLN A 189 -22.82 -5.68 13.37
C GLN A 189 -22.89 -5.89 11.86
N TRP A 190 -21.75 -5.73 11.19
CA TRP A 190 -21.66 -5.87 9.75
C TRP A 190 -20.30 -6.46 9.39
N PRO A 191 -20.24 -7.78 9.19
CA PRO A 191 -18.98 -8.45 8.85
C PRO A 191 -18.37 -7.92 7.57
N ASN A 192 -17.03 -7.92 7.53
CA ASN A 192 -16.28 -7.65 6.33
C ASN A 192 -16.72 -8.57 5.17
N ASN A 193 -16.49 -8.11 3.97
CA ASN A 193 -16.64 -8.89 2.76
C ASN A 193 -15.92 -8.19 1.62
N ILE A 194 -15.63 -8.93 0.56
CA ILE A 194 -15.01 -8.40 -0.65
C ILE A 194 -15.96 -8.61 -1.82
N SER A 195 -16.18 -7.52 -2.55
CA SER A 195 -16.90 -7.51 -3.81
C SER A 195 -15.97 -7.11 -4.96
N VAL A 196 -16.34 -7.52 -6.18
CA VAL A 196 -15.65 -7.14 -7.41
C VAL A 196 -16.63 -6.61 -8.46
N SER A 197 -16.21 -5.61 -9.21
CA SER A 197 -16.85 -5.11 -10.43
C SER A 197 -15.83 -5.04 -11.57
N SER A 198 -16.30 -4.93 -12.79
CA SER A 198 -15.45 -4.77 -13.97
C SER A 198 -15.97 -3.70 -14.92
N SER A 199 -15.07 -3.13 -15.71
CA SER A 199 -15.38 -2.19 -16.78
C SER A 199 -14.38 -2.32 -17.93
N ASP A 200 -14.82 -2.05 -19.15
CA ASP A 200 -13.93 -1.97 -20.32
C ASP A 200 -13.17 -0.63 -20.37
N ASN A 201 -13.65 0.38 -19.64
CA ASN A 201 -13.07 1.71 -19.56
C ASN A 201 -12.85 2.13 -18.10
N ILE A 202 -11.76 2.85 -17.82
CA ILE A 202 -11.42 3.30 -16.47
C ILE A 202 -12.51 4.21 -15.84
N GLY A 203 -13.29 4.94 -16.64
CA GLY A 203 -14.42 5.75 -16.20
C GLY A 203 -15.77 5.03 -16.18
N GLY A 204 -15.80 3.72 -16.41
CA GLY A 204 -17.06 2.96 -16.47
C GLY A 204 -17.73 2.94 -17.87
N PRO A 205 -19.01 2.52 -17.96
CA PRO A 205 -19.85 2.09 -16.84
C PRO A 205 -19.34 0.81 -16.18
N TRP A 206 -19.43 0.76 -14.86
CA TRP A 206 -19.03 -0.38 -14.06
C TRP A 206 -20.15 -1.42 -13.97
N SER A 207 -19.81 -2.71 -14.05
CA SER A 207 -20.77 -3.79 -13.84
C SER A 207 -21.32 -3.75 -12.40
N PRO A 208 -22.49 -4.36 -12.12
CA PRO A 208 -22.92 -4.59 -10.75
C PRO A 208 -21.81 -5.27 -9.93
N GLN A 209 -21.66 -4.83 -8.68
CA GLN A 209 -20.68 -5.36 -7.75
C GLN A 209 -21.12 -6.77 -7.30
N LYS A 210 -20.23 -7.75 -7.48
CA LYS A 210 -20.46 -9.14 -7.10
C LYS A 210 -19.68 -9.46 -5.84
N LEU A 211 -20.37 -9.92 -4.81
CA LEU A 211 -19.76 -10.47 -3.59
C LEU A 211 -18.98 -11.75 -3.94
N ILE A 212 -17.68 -11.78 -3.62
CA ILE A 212 -16.79 -12.92 -3.93
C ILE A 212 -16.21 -13.59 -2.69
N LEU A 213 -16.10 -12.87 -1.56
CA LEU A 213 -15.66 -13.42 -0.27
C LEU A 213 -16.48 -12.81 0.87
N ASN A 214 -16.92 -13.66 1.79
CA ASN A 214 -17.52 -13.26 3.06
C ASN A 214 -16.46 -13.33 4.16
N SER A 215 -16.58 -12.50 5.20
CA SER A 215 -15.71 -12.57 6.38
C SER A 215 -15.97 -13.83 7.20
N VAL A 216 -15.34 -14.93 6.80
CA VAL A 216 -15.07 -16.13 7.59
C VAL A 216 -13.56 -16.19 7.77
N ASP A 217 -13.06 -16.68 8.91
CA ASP A 217 -11.62 -16.78 9.14
C ASP A 217 -10.91 -17.51 7.98
N PRO A 218 -9.81 -16.96 7.43
CA PRO A 218 -9.17 -15.67 7.78
C PRO A 218 -9.97 -14.44 7.33
N GLN A 219 -9.89 -13.34 8.10
CA GLN A 219 -10.66 -12.11 7.86
C GLN A 219 -10.57 -11.65 6.39
N SER A 220 -11.69 -11.75 5.68
CA SER A 220 -11.78 -11.41 4.25
C SER A 220 -12.07 -9.93 4.07
N THR A 221 -11.02 -9.13 4.19
CA THR A 221 -11.02 -7.66 3.98
C THR A 221 -9.75 -7.23 3.26
N ASN A 222 -9.65 -5.94 2.95
CA ASN A 222 -8.45 -5.31 2.41
C ASN A 222 -7.94 -5.99 1.12
N PRO A 223 -8.76 -6.07 0.06
CA PRO A 223 -8.46 -6.90 -1.09
C PRO A 223 -7.20 -6.44 -1.82
N ALA A 224 -6.27 -7.35 -2.07
CA ALA A 224 -5.05 -7.12 -2.83
C ALA A 224 -4.94 -8.11 -4.00
N PRO A 225 -5.70 -7.87 -5.09
CA PRO A 225 -5.74 -8.75 -6.24
C PRO A 225 -4.49 -8.59 -7.11
N TRP A 226 -4.03 -9.68 -7.70
CA TRP A 226 -2.95 -9.69 -8.69
C TRP A 226 -3.25 -10.70 -9.80
N PRO A 227 -3.27 -10.28 -11.09
CA PRO A 227 -3.41 -11.22 -12.20
C PRO A 227 -2.24 -12.19 -12.27
N LEU A 228 -2.52 -13.49 -12.37
CA LEU A 228 -1.49 -14.51 -12.57
C LEU A 228 -1.01 -14.60 -14.03
N TRP A 229 -1.66 -13.84 -14.92
CA TRP A 229 -1.35 -13.71 -16.33
C TRP A 229 0.15 -13.46 -16.60
N THR A 230 0.66 -14.11 -17.64
CA THR A 230 1.92 -13.79 -18.31
C THR A 230 1.77 -13.94 -19.81
N ARG A 231 2.71 -13.41 -20.61
CA ARG A 231 2.73 -13.67 -22.06
C ARG A 231 2.85 -15.16 -22.41
N LYS A 232 3.49 -15.97 -21.56
CA LYS A 232 3.67 -17.42 -21.76
C LYS A 232 2.49 -18.24 -21.24
N ASN A 233 1.76 -17.72 -20.25
CA ASN A 233 0.58 -18.34 -19.67
C ASN A 233 -0.52 -17.27 -19.52
N PRO A 234 -1.34 -17.05 -20.56
CA PRO A 234 -2.35 -16.00 -20.57
C PRO A 234 -3.62 -16.40 -19.80
N THR A 235 -3.46 -16.89 -18.57
CA THR A 235 -4.56 -17.30 -17.69
C THR A 235 -5.42 -16.12 -17.22
N ARG A 236 -6.68 -16.39 -16.90
CA ARG A 236 -7.63 -15.45 -16.26
C ARG A 236 -7.56 -15.52 -14.73
N GLU A 237 -6.70 -16.39 -14.20
CA GLU A 237 -6.56 -16.58 -12.76
C GLU A 237 -6.11 -15.30 -12.04
N ILE A 238 -6.68 -15.10 -10.87
CA ILE A 238 -6.35 -14.00 -9.96
C ILE A 238 -5.92 -14.59 -8.62
N ALA A 239 -4.75 -14.16 -8.13
CA ALA A 239 -4.43 -14.27 -6.71
C ALA A 239 -5.03 -13.08 -5.97
N LEU A 240 -5.52 -13.31 -4.77
CA LEU A 240 -6.10 -12.28 -3.92
C LEU A 240 -5.52 -12.45 -2.51
N ALA A 241 -4.60 -11.56 -2.13
CA ALA A 241 -4.23 -11.46 -0.72
C ALA A 241 -5.27 -10.63 0.04
N VAL A 242 -5.51 -11.00 1.29
CA VAL A 242 -6.40 -10.30 2.24
C VAL A 242 -5.62 -9.98 3.53
N GLU A 243 -6.32 -9.65 4.62
CA GLU A 243 -5.74 -9.45 5.95
C GLU A 243 -4.79 -10.60 6.35
N ASP A 244 -3.75 -10.28 7.13
CA ASP A 244 -2.70 -11.20 7.54
C ASP A 244 -1.97 -11.93 6.40
N MET A 245 -2.03 -11.36 5.19
CA MET A 245 -1.45 -11.96 3.98
C MET A 245 -1.99 -13.37 3.69
N ALA A 246 -3.21 -13.71 4.11
CA ALA A 246 -3.87 -14.93 3.62
C ALA A 246 -4.10 -14.80 2.11
N ILE A 247 -3.82 -15.88 1.36
CA ILE A 247 -3.87 -15.87 -0.11
C ILE A 247 -4.98 -16.77 -0.59
N TYR A 248 -5.89 -16.19 -1.35
CA TYR A 248 -6.92 -16.88 -2.12
C TYR A 248 -6.56 -16.88 -3.61
N GLN A 249 -7.12 -17.82 -4.37
CA GLN A 249 -6.99 -17.86 -5.82
C GLN A 249 -8.31 -18.29 -6.46
N ALA A 250 -8.62 -17.73 -7.62
CA ALA A 250 -9.76 -18.10 -8.45
C ALA A 250 -9.34 -18.22 -9.93
N ASP A 251 -10.04 -19.06 -10.68
CA ASP A 251 -9.79 -19.26 -12.13
C ASP A 251 -10.18 -18.05 -12.99
N LYS A 252 -11.00 -17.15 -12.44
CA LYS A 252 -11.45 -15.89 -13.03
C LYS A 252 -11.84 -14.90 -11.94
N PHE A 253 -11.80 -13.61 -12.25
CA PHE A 253 -12.00 -12.52 -11.27
C PHE A 253 -13.34 -12.54 -10.54
N ASP A 254 -14.41 -13.00 -11.19
CA ASP A 254 -15.76 -13.10 -10.63
C ASP A 254 -16.10 -14.54 -10.19
N GLY A 255 -15.09 -15.40 -10.07
CA GLY A 255 -15.22 -16.82 -9.74
C GLY A 255 -15.33 -17.10 -8.24
N GLU A 256 -15.24 -18.38 -7.91
CA GLU A 256 -15.09 -18.84 -6.52
C GLU A 256 -13.62 -18.72 -6.10
N TYR A 257 -13.36 -17.96 -5.04
CA TYR A 257 -12.02 -17.80 -4.47
C TYR A 257 -11.77 -18.88 -3.42
N LYS A 258 -10.72 -19.68 -3.63
CA LYS A 258 -10.32 -20.76 -2.72
C LYS A 258 -9.08 -20.36 -1.94
N LEU A 259 -9.12 -20.54 -0.62
CA LEU A 259 -7.97 -20.32 0.24
C LEU A 259 -6.82 -21.25 -0.19
N LYS A 260 -5.67 -20.67 -0.47
CA LYS A 260 -4.44 -21.39 -0.88
C LYS A 260 -3.43 -21.47 0.26
N LEU A 261 -3.29 -20.38 1.01
CA LEU A 261 -2.27 -20.26 2.02
C LEU A 261 -2.73 -19.33 3.16
N THR A 262 -2.48 -19.76 4.38
CA THR A 262 -2.36 -18.89 5.55
C THR A 262 -0.92 -18.90 6.03
N GLN A 263 -0.52 -17.83 6.70
CA GLN A 263 0.87 -17.64 7.07
C GLN A 263 1.28 -18.49 8.28
N LYS A 264 2.56 -18.89 8.31
CA LYS A 264 3.10 -19.72 9.39
C LYS A 264 3.54 -18.93 10.61
N TRP A 265 3.79 -17.63 10.46
CA TRP A 265 4.03 -16.74 11.60
C TRP A 265 2.73 -16.48 12.36
N ASN A 266 2.84 -15.92 13.55
CA ASN A 266 1.67 -15.64 14.37
C ASN A 266 0.86 -14.48 13.76
N THR A 267 -0.37 -14.75 13.32
CA THR A 267 -1.26 -13.73 12.76
C THR A 267 -2.38 -13.33 13.73
N THR A 268 -2.33 -13.77 15.00
CA THR A 268 -3.36 -13.36 15.96
C THR A 268 -3.28 -11.85 16.21
N ASP A 269 -4.43 -11.22 16.43
CA ASP A 269 -4.52 -9.84 16.90
C ASP A 269 -3.54 -9.58 18.06
N TYR A 270 -2.90 -8.42 18.03
CA TYR A 270 -1.87 -7.98 18.99
C TYR A 270 -0.63 -8.86 19.06
N SER A 271 -0.35 -9.70 18.05
CA SER A 271 0.94 -10.36 17.92
C SER A 271 1.99 -9.43 17.26
N PRO A 272 3.31 -9.66 17.48
CA PRO A 272 4.36 -8.87 16.83
C PRO A 272 4.38 -8.94 15.29
N THR A 273 3.61 -9.86 14.70
CA THR A 273 3.49 -10.04 13.25
C THR A 273 2.06 -9.84 12.75
N TRP A 274 1.20 -9.19 13.56
CA TRP A 274 -0.17 -8.84 13.17
C TRP A 274 -0.18 -7.75 12.11
N THR A 275 -0.91 -7.99 11.02
CA THR A 275 -0.90 -7.10 9.85
C THR A 275 -2.24 -7.00 9.14
N GLU A 276 -2.52 -5.81 8.62
CA GLU A 276 -3.68 -5.56 7.77
C GLU A 276 -3.26 -4.88 6.45
N ASP A 277 -4.23 -4.48 5.63
CA ASP A 277 -4.00 -3.63 4.46
C ASP A 277 -2.96 -4.13 3.47
N SER A 278 -3.04 -5.41 3.12
CA SER A 278 -2.16 -6.05 2.15
C SER A 278 -2.16 -5.33 0.80
N PHE A 279 -0.99 -5.28 0.17
CA PHE A 279 -0.76 -4.94 -1.23
C PHE A 279 0.20 -5.95 -1.83
N LEU A 280 -0.29 -6.77 -2.77
CA LEU A 280 0.39 -7.93 -3.33
C LEU A 280 0.94 -7.61 -4.72
N TRP A 281 2.16 -8.03 -5.02
CA TRP A 281 2.69 -8.01 -6.38
C TRP A 281 3.68 -9.15 -6.65
N ARG A 282 3.96 -9.38 -7.94
CA ARG A 282 5.04 -10.25 -8.42
C ARG A 282 6.08 -9.40 -9.14
N ASP A 283 7.35 -9.47 -8.72
CA ASP A 283 8.44 -8.70 -9.31
C ASP A 283 8.87 -9.21 -10.70
N LYS A 284 9.79 -8.48 -11.33
CA LYS A 284 10.34 -8.83 -12.66
C LYS A 284 11.14 -10.15 -12.69
N ARG A 285 11.57 -10.66 -11.54
CA ARG A 285 12.28 -11.95 -11.38
C ARG A 285 11.32 -13.10 -11.05
N GLY A 286 10.03 -12.82 -10.87
CA GLY A 286 9.01 -13.81 -10.56
C GLY A 286 8.80 -14.04 -9.05
N ASN A 287 9.51 -13.30 -8.19
CA ASN A 287 9.30 -13.38 -6.74
C ASN A 287 8.00 -12.65 -6.35
N TRP A 288 7.40 -13.06 -5.26
CA TRP A 288 6.19 -12.50 -4.70
C TRP A 288 6.49 -11.62 -3.50
N HIS A 289 5.71 -10.54 -3.37
CA HIS A 289 5.89 -9.56 -2.32
C HIS A 289 4.55 -9.05 -1.82
N GLY A 290 4.53 -8.69 -0.54
CA GLY A 290 3.44 -8.00 0.13
C GLY A 290 3.97 -6.76 0.85
N LEU A 291 3.22 -5.67 0.79
CA LEU A 291 3.39 -4.52 1.65
C LEU A 291 2.12 -4.42 2.50
N VAL A 292 2.29 -4.29 3.81
CA VAL A 292 1.18 -4.40 4.78
C VAL A 292 1.26 -3.28 5.80
N HIS A 293 0.11 -2.87 6.34
CA HIS A 293 0.06 -2.08 7.58
C HIS A 293 0.43 -3.00 8.75
N TRP A 294 1.46 -2.63 9.50
CA TRP A 294 2.01 -3.43 10.59
C TRP A 294 1.70 -2.77 11.92
N LEU A 295 0.97 -3.48 12.78
CA LEU A 295 0.40 -2.93 14.01
C LEU A 295 1.34 -3.04 15.23
N ILE A 296 2.65 -3.11 15.01
CA ILE A 296 3.64 -3.44 16.04
C ILE A 296 3.62 -2.50 17.24
N ASP A 297 3.39 -1.21 17.03
CA ASP A 297 3.42 -0.25 18.14
C ASP A 297 2.22 -0.41 19.07
N LEU A 298 1.10 -1.00 18.60
CA LEU A 298 -0.01 -1.35 19.48
C LEU A 298 0.44 -2.41 20.49
N VAL A 299 1.33 -3.29 20.06
CA VAL A 299 1.83 -4.44 20.82
C VAL A 299 2.98 -4.03 21.74
N GLU A 300 3.93 -3.24 21.25
CA GLU A 300 5.16 -2.90 21.97
C GLU A 300 5.06 -1.59 22.79
N HIS A 301 4.05 -0.76 22.54
CA HIS A 301 3.92 0.57 23.14
C HIS A 301 2.49 0.88 23.63
N ASP A 302 1.88 -0.05 24.37
CA ASP A 302 0.62 0.17 25.11
C ASP A 302 -0.52 0.77 24.26
N GLY A 303 -0.69 0.29 23.03
CA GLY A 303 -1.75 0.75 22.12
C GLY A 303 -1.43 2.00 21.29
N GLN A 304 -0.15 2.40 21.19
CA GLN A 304 0.29 3.47 20.30
C GLN A 304 0.22 3.06 18.81
N LYS A 305 -0.22 3.95 17.93
CA LYS A 305 -0.45 3.66 16.48
C LYS A 305 0.70 4.03 15.54
N TYR A 306 1.84 4.46 16.08
CA TYR A 306 2.99 5.02 15.37
C TYR A 306 4.24 4.86 16.25
N PRO A 307 5.49 4.99 15.75
CA PRO A 307 5.90 5.41 14.40
C PRO A 307 6.10 4.30 13.36
N ARG A 308 6.20 3.03 13.76
CA ARG A 308 6.38 1.86 12.87
C ARG A 308 5.02 1.36 12.42
N VAL A 309 4.74 1.53 11.13
CA VAL A 309 3.39 1.37 10.60
C VAL A 309 3.30 0.43 9.40
N GLY A 310 4.41 -0.07 8.85
CA GLY A 310 4.33 -0.99 7.74
C GLY A 310 5.47 -1.95 7.68
N ALA A 311 5.20 -3.14 7.14
CA ALA A 311 6.19 -4.20 6.97
C ALA A 311 6.19 -4.70 5.53
N HIS A 312 7.31 -5.31 5.14
CA HIS A 312 7.46 -6.00 3.87
C HIS A 312 7.51 -7.51 4.11
N VAL A 313 6.77 -8.25 3.31
CA VAL A 313 6.81 -9.71 3.29
C VAL A 313 7.10 -10.20 1.89
N PHE A 314 7.73 -11.37 1.75
CA PHE A 314 8.15 -11.87 0.45
C PHE A 314 8.21 -13.39 0.37
N ALA A 315 8.15 -13.93 -0.85
CA ALA A 315 8.30 -15.34 -1.15
C ALA A 315 8.87 -15.54 -2.56
N ARG A 316 9.50 -16.69 -2.81
CA ARG A 316 9.89 -17.09 -4.18
C ARG A 316 8.67 -17.48 -5.01
N GLU A 317 7.69 -18.11 -4.38
CA GLU A 317 6.49 -18.63 -5.01
C GLU A 317 5.25 -18.14 -4.27
N LEU A 318 4.11 -18.04 -4.96
CA LEU A 318 2.86 -17.59 -4.35
C LEU A 318 2.44 -18.49 -3.18
N GLY A 319 2.70 -19.80 -3.31
CA GLY A 319 2.43 -20.81 -2.28
C GLY A 319 3.41 -20.78 -1.10
N GLY A 320 4.42 -19.91 -1.13
CA GLY A 320 5.42 -19.74 -0.08
C GLY A 320 6.66 -20.64 -0.21
N PRO A 321 7.44 -20.81 0.87
CA PRO A 321 7.25 -20.14 2.15
C PRO A 321 7.35 -18.62 2.00
N TRP A 322 6.50 -17.91 2.73
CA TRP A 322 6.60 -16.47 2.87
C TRP A 322 7.46 -16.12 4.08
N HIS A 323 8.12 -14.98 4.01
CA HIS A 323 9.02 -14.47 5.02
C HIS A 323 8.53 -13.11 5.50
N PHE A 324 8.52 -12.95 6.83
CA PHE A 324 8.28 -11.68 7.50
C PHE A 324 9.58 -11.24 8.16
N LYS A 325 10.06 -10.04 7.83
CA LYS A 325 11.18 -9.43 8.55
C LYS A 325 10.65 -8.42 9.57
N LEU A 326 11.10 -8.56 10.81
CA LEU A 326 10.66 -7.74 11.95
C LEU A 326 11.33 -6.36 11.96
N HIS A 327 11.17 -5.61 10.88
CA HIS A 327 11.50 -4.20 10.80
C HIS A 327 10.51 -3.50 9.89
N GLU A 328 10.43 -2.17 10.02
CA GLU A 328 9.50 -1.39 9.23
C GLU A 328 9.97 -1.27 7.77
N ALA A 329 9.04 -1.35 6.83
CA ALA A 329 9.24 -1.00 5.42
C ALA A 329 9.01 0.50 5.19
N TYR A 330 8.12 1.11 5.98
CA TYR A 330 7.87 2.56 6.03
C TYR A 330 7.36 2.97 7.42
N ASN A 331 7.48 4.26 7.74
CA ASN A 331 7.09 4.83 9.03
C ASN A 331 6.06 5.97 8.88
N SER A 332 5.66 6.57 9.99
CA SER A 332 4.69 7.67 10.02
C SER A 332 5.25 9.05 9.67
N THR A 333 6.54 9.16 9.37
CA THR A 333 7.20 10.44 9.05
C THR A 333 7.19 10.71 7.55
N VAL A 334 6.84 11.94 7.17
CA VAL A 334 6.87 12.42 5.79
C VAL A 334 7.75 13.65 5.72
N THR A 335 8.78 13.60 4.88
CA THR A 335 9.58 14.77 4.52
C THR A 335 8.99 15.42 3.28
N PHE A 336 8.98 16.75 3.22
CA PHE A 336 8.44 17.51 2.10
C PHE A 336 9.54 18.25 1.34
N THR A 337 9.28 18.60 0.09
CA THR A 337 10.24 19.30 -0.79
C THR A 337 10.56 20.72 -0.32
N ASP A 338 9.74 21.31 0.54
CA ASP A 338 10.01 22.60 1.19
C ASP A 338 10.93 22.48 2.43
N GLY A 339 11.38 21.26 2.75
CA GLY A 339 12.23 20.97 3.90
C GLY A 339 11.46 20.70 5.20
N SER A 340 10.13 20.86 5.20
CA SER A 340 9.32 20.52 6.37
C SER A 340 9.21 19.00 6.57
N VAL A 341 9.01 18.59 7.82
CA VAL A 341 8.79 17.19 8.20
C VAL A 341 7.51 17.12 9.01
N ARG A 342 6.63 16.17 8.68
CA ARG A 342 5.41 15.89 9.45
C ARG A 342 5.45 14.47 9.97
N THR A 343 5.07 14.30 11.23
CA THR A 343 4.77 12.99 11.82
C THR A 343 3.26 12.80 11.77
N LEU A 344 2.82 11.67 11.23
CA LEU A 344 1.40 11.32 11.10
C LEU A 344 0.93 10.49 12.29
N ASN A 345 -0.36 10.60 12.64
CA ASN A 345 -0.99 9.75 13.66
C ASN A 345 -1.27 8.34 13.13
N ARG A 346 -1.73 8.23 11.88
CA ARG A 346 -2.00 6.98 11.17
C ARG A 346 -1.50 7.08 9.75
N ARG A 347 -0.97 5.98 9.22
CA ARG A 347 -0.53 5.84 7.82
C ARG A 347 -0.75 4.40 7.36
N GLU A 348 -1.81 4.21 6.60
CA GLU A 348 -2.39 2.88 6.32
C GLU A 348 -2.69 2.70 4.84
N ARG A 349 -3.22 1.53 4.45
CA ARG A 349 -3.60 1.21 3.06
C ARG A 349 -2.43 1.37 2.08
N PRO A 350 -1.24 0.82 2.37
CA PRO A 350 -0.05 1.03 1.55
C PRO A 350 -0.24 0.48 0.13
N LYS A 351 0.03 1.31 -0.88
CA LYS A 351 0.04 0.86 -2.29
C LYS A 351 1.17 1.49 -3.07
N ILE A 352 1.72 0.76 -4.03
CA ILE A 352 2.80 1.24 -4.89
C ILE A 352 2.31 1.37 -6.33
N PHE A 353 2.58 2.52 -6.95
CA PHE A 353 2.55 2.67 -8.40
C PHE A 353 3.92 2.34 -8.97
N PHE A 354 3.97 1.36 -9.87
CA PHE A 354 5.19 0.86 -10.50
C PHE A 354 5.39 1.43 -11.90
N SER A 355 6.63 1.39 -12.40
CA SER A 355 6.92 1.61 -13.81
C SER A 355 6.30 0.53 -14.70
N ASP A 356 5.92 0.91 -15.92
CA ASP A 356 5.32 0.04 -16.94
C ASP A 356 6.34 -0.49 -17.95
N ASP A 357 7.63 -0.20 -17.76
CA ASP A 357 8.75 -0.60 -18.63
C ASP A 357 9.21 -2.05 -18.45
N GLY A 358 8.47 -2.83 -17.67
CA GLY A 358 8.78 -4.23 -17.34
C GLY A 358 9.75 -4.39 -16.17
N GLU A 359 10.39 -3.31 -15.70
CA GLU A 359 11.28 -3.37 -14.54
C GLU A 359 10.52 -3.37 -13.21
N LEU A 360 9.23 -3.04 -13.20
CA LEU A 360 8.40 -2.89 -11.99
C LEU A 360 9.11 -2.04 -10.92
N THR A 361 9.71 -0.93 -11.34
CA THR A 361 10.37 -0.01 -10.40
C THR A 361 9.30 0.72 -9.59
N PRO A 362 9.33 0.70 -8.24
CA PRO A 362 8.46 1.54 -7.42
C PRO A 362 8.68 3.03 -7.75
N LEU A 363 7.61 3.77 -8.03
CA LEU A 363 7.70 5.20 -8.34
C LEU A 363 6.96 6.07 -7.33
N TYR A 364 5.79 5.65 -6.86
CA TYR A 364 4.99 6.41 -5.91
C TYR A 364 4.33 5.51 -4.89
N PHE A 365 4.33 5.96 -3.64
CA PHE A 365 3.73 5.30 -2.49
C PHE A 365 2.46 6.05 -2.10
N THR A 366 1.32 5.36 -2.08
CA THR A 366 0.02 5.92 -1.70
C THR A 366 -0.44 5.34 -0.36
N THR A 367 -0.92 6.20 0.54
CA THR A 367 -1.42 5.81 1.86
C THR A 367 -2.60 6.69 2.29
N GLY A 368 -3.50 6.15 3.11
CA GLY A 368 -4.45 6.94 3.90
C GLY A 368 -3.74 7.51 5.13
N VAL A 369 -3.93 8.80 5.42
CA VAL A 369 -3.23 9.48 6.51
C VAL A 369 -4.14 10.32 7.38
N THR A 370 -3.80 10.40 8.67
CA THR A 370 -4.35 11.41 9.60
C THR A 370 -3.21 12.19 10.24
N GLU A 371 -3.40 13.49 10.38
CA GLU A 371 -2.46 14.37 11.09
C GLU A 371 -2.49 14.06 12.61
N MET A 372 -1.42 14.46 13.32
CA MET A 372 -1.39 14.33 14.78
C MET A 372 -2.57 15.06 15.43
N GLY A 373 -3.20 14.39 16.41
CA GLY A 373 -4.39 14.88 17.09
C GLY A 373 -5.70 14.77 16.29
N GLN A 374 -5.67 14.22 15.08
CA GLN A 374 -6.87 13.99 14.25
C GLN A 374 -7.26 12.51 14.21
N THR A 375 -8.57 12.26 14.23
CA THR A 375 -9.15 10.90 14.14
C THR A 375 -10.16 10.76 13.00
N GLY A 376 -10.93 11.81 12.71
CA GLY A 376 -11.90 11.83 11.60
C GLY A 376 -11.38 12.52 10.34
N ARG A 377 -10.60 13.59 10.48
CA ARG A 377 -10.01 14.33 9.35
C ARG A 377 -8.87 13.51 8.73
N SER A 378 -9.10 13.02 7.51
CA SER A 378 -8.17 12.14 6.82
C SER A 378 -8.06 12.46 5.34
N SER A 379 -6.92 12.12 4.74
CA SER A 379 -6.66 12.34 3.32
C SER A 379 -5.86 11.19 2.71
N THR A 380 -5.76 11.19 1.39
CA THR A 380 -4.91 10.27 0.64
C THR A 380 -3.61 10.98 0.29
N LEU A 381 -2.48 10.51 0.83
CA LEU A 381 -1.14 11.06 0.58
C LEU A 381 -0.44 10.24 -0.49
N ILE A 382 0.31 10.93 -1.38
CA ILE A 382 1.20 10.30 -2.36
C ILE A 382 2.62 10.81 -2.15
N GLN A 383 3.56 9.90 -1.94
CA GLN A 383 4.98 10.20 -1.74
C GLN A 383 5.83 9.50 -2.80
N PRO A 384 6.76 10.18 -3.48
CA PRO A 384 7.63 9.53 -4.45
C PRO A 384 8.61 8.53 -3.82
N ILE A 385 9.00 7.52 -4.59
CA ILE A 385 9.94 6.47 -4.17
C ILE A 385 11.24 6.58 -4.99
N GLY A 386 12.36 6.65 -4.30
CA GLY A 386 13.72 6.76 -4.81
C GLY A 386 13.91 8.00 -5.67
N ASN A 387 14.68 7.85 -6.75
CA ASN A 387 14.97 8.94 -7.70
C ASN A 387 14.43 8.71 -9.11
N LYS A 388 13.87 7.52 -9.38
CA LYS A 388 13.44 7.13 -10.73
C LYS A 388 12.15 7.84 -11.17
N TRP A 389 11.31 8.25 -10.21
CA TRP A 389 10.12 9.08 -10.45
C TRP A 389 10.44 10.37 -11.22
N LYS A 390 11.58 11.03 -10.95
CA LYS A 390 12.00 12.25 -11.67
C LYS A 390 12.16 12.01 -13.17
N LYS A 391 12.76 10.86 -13.52
CA LYS A 391 12.93 10.47 -14.93
C LYS A 391 11.58 10.09 -15.55
N PHE A 392 10.70 9.47 -14.79
CA PHE A 392 9.34 9.13 -15.23
C PHE A 392 8.53 10.39 -15.55
N GLU A 393 8.44 11.35 -14.63
CA GLU A 393 7.74 12.64 -14.82
C GLU A 393 8.33 13.44 -15.98
N LYS A 394 9.66 13.61 -16.04
CA LYS A 394 10.33 14.32 -17.14
C LYS A 394 10.00 13.71 -18.52
N LYS A 395 9.90 12.38 -18.62
CA LYS A 395 9.52 11.71 -19.89
C LYS A 395 8.08 11.99 -20.31
N LEU A 396 7.20 12.27 -19.35
CA LEU A 396 5.80 12.61 -19.60
C LEU A 396 5.62 14.13 -19.82
N GLY A 397 6.62 14.94 -19.49
CA GLY A 397 6.61 16.39 -19.67
C GLY A 397 5.93 17.12 -18.50
N PHE A 398 6.14 16.61 -17.28
CA PHE A 398 5.89 17.32 -16.03
C PHE A 398 7.17 18.00 -15.51
#